data_AF-A0A930DMG2-F1
#
_entry.id   AF-A0A930DMG2-F1
#
_cell.length_a   1.000
_cell.length_b   1.000
_cell.length_c   1.000
_cell.angle_alpha   90.00
_cell.angle_beta   90.00
_cell.angle_gamma   90.00
#
_symmetry.space_group_name_H-M   'P 1'
#
loop_
_entity.id
_entity.type
_entity.pdbx_description
1 polymer ?
#
loop_
_entity_poly.entity_id
_entity_poly.type
_entity_poly.pdbx_seq_one_letter_code
_entity_poly.pdbx_strand_id
1 'polypeptide(L)' 'MSLVSSKEILLKAQKEGYAVGAFNAENMEMVQAIVSAAEELSSPVIIQTTPG' A
#
# COMPACT_ATOMS: atom_id res chain seq x y z
N MET A 1 -1.95 11.48 7.80
CA MET A 1 -2.69 10.21 7.62
C MET A 1 -2.20 9.21 8.64
N SER A 2 -3.04 8.24 9.03
CA SER A 2 -2.66 7.13 9.91
C SER A 2 -2.54 5.83 9.11
N LEU A 3 -1.63 4.95 9.52
CA LEU A 3 -1.61 3.58 9.03
C LEU A 3 -2.89 2.85 9.46
N VAL A 4 -3.37 1.96 8.60
CA VAL A 4 -4.59 1.16 8.83
C VAL A 4 -4.28 -0.32 8.64
N SER A 5 -5.20 -1.19 9.06
CA SER A 5 -5.04 -2.63 8.90
C SER A 5 -5.20 -3.04 7.43
N SER A 6 -4.29 -3.88 6.93
CA SER A 6 -4.44 -4.50 5.60
C SER A 6 -5.72 -5.33 5.49
N LYS A 7 -6.25 -5.87 6.60
CA LYS A 7 -7.52 -6.60 6.62
C LYS A 7 -8.68 -5.76 6.09
N GLU A 8 -8.77 -4.51 6.53
CA GLU A 8 -9.86 -3.60 6.14
C GLU A 8 -9.77 -3.26 4.65
N ILE A 9 -8.55 -2.97 4.18
CA ILE A 9 -8.28 -2.66 2.78
C ILE A 9 -8.61 -3.86 1.87
N LEU A 10 -8.17 -5.07 2.24
CA LEU A 10 -8.37 -6.27 1.44
C LEU A 10 -9.84 -6.72 1.40
N LEU A 11 -10.57 -6.61 2.52
CA LEU A 11 -12.01 -6.89 2.54
C LEU A 11 -12.79 -5.94 1.63
N LYS A 12 -12.43 -4.65 1.61
CA LYS A 12 -13.02 -3.67 0.70
C LYS A 12 -12.71 -4.01 -0.76
N ALA A 13 -11.44 -4.30 -1.07
CA ALA A 13 -10.98 -4.65 -2.41
C ALA A 13 -11.68 -5.90 -2.95
N GLN A 14 -11.84 -6.93 -2.12
CA GLN A 14 -12.59 -8.14 -2.48
C GLN A 14 -14.07 -7.83 -2.78
N LYS A 15 -14.72 -7.02 -1.93
CA LYS A 15 -16.13 -6.65 -2.10
C LYS A 15 -16.36 -5.81 -3.36
N GLU A 16 -15.44 -4.91 -3.68
CA GLU A 16 -15.54 -3.96 -4.78
C GLU A 16 -14.88 -4.44 -6.08
N GLY A 17 -14.25 -5.62 -6.08
CA GLY A 17 -13.73 -6.28 -7.28
C GLY A 17 -12.41 -5.70 -7.81
N TYR A 18 -11.55 -5.18 -6.92
CA TYR A 18 -10.20 -4.71 -7.29
C TYR A 18 -9.12 -5.37 -6.44
N ALA A 19 -7.86 -5.15 -6.83
CA ALA A 19 -6.68 -5.61 -6.10
C ALA A 19 -5.92 -4.43 -5.50
N VAL A 20 -5.18 -4.68 -4.41
CA VAL A 20 -4.33 -3.67 -3.76
C VAL A 20 -2.88 -4.03 -3.99
N GLY A 21 -2.08 -3.07 -4.48
CA GLY A 21 -0.65 -3.26 -4.70
C GLY A 21 0.11 -3.41 -3.38
N ALA A 22 0.97 -4.43 -3.29
CA ALA A 22 1.87 -4.65 -2.16
C ALA A 22 3.32 -4.54 -2.64
N PHE A 23 3.99 -3.46 -2.27
CA PHE A 23 5.32 -3.13 -2.76
C PHE A 23 6.35 -3.29 -1.64
N ASN A 24 7.46 -3.96 -1.95
CA ASN A 24 8.59 -4.01 -1.04
C ASN A 24 9.31 -2.66 -1.03
N ALA A 25 9.72 -2.22 0.16
CA ALA A 25 10.60 -1.06 0.32
C ALA A 25 11.80 -1.43 1.20
N GLU A 26 12.99 -1.07 0.73
CA GLU A 26 14.27 -1.34 1.40
C GLU A 26 14.96 -0.05 1.88
N ASN A 27 14.49 1.12 1.44
CA ASN A 27 15.00 2.42 1.83
C ASN A 27 13.89 3.49 1.79
N MET A 28 14.24 4.72 2.20
CA MET A 28 13.28 5.81 2.32
C MET A 28 12.81 6.33 0.95
N GLU A 29 13.70 6.34 -0.03
CA GLU A 29 13.42 6.80 -1.39
C GLU A 29 12.32 5.92 -2.04
N MET A 30 12.37 4.60 -1.82
CA MET A 30 11.32 3.68 -2.26
C MET A 30 9.99 3.96 -1.56
N VAL A 31 10.00 4.15 -0.23
CA VAL A 31 8.78 4.49 0.52
C VAL A 31 8.14 5.76 -0.04
N GLN A 32 8.94 6.81 -0.25
CA GLN A 32 8.46 8.08 -0.80
C GLN A 32 7.90 7.93 -2.21
N ALA A 33 8.55 7.17 -3.08
CA ALA A 33 8.06 6.90 -4.44
C ALA A 33 6.72 6.15 -4.42
N ILE A 34 6.59 5.11 -3.59
CA ILE A 34 5.36 4.32 -3.47
C ILE A 34 4.20 5.19 -2.94
N VAL A 35 4.45 5.98 -1.88
CA VAL A 35 3.42 6.86 -1.30
C VAL A 35 3.01 7.94 -2.29
N SER A 36 3.97 8.59 -2.97
CA SER A 36 3.66 9.66 -3.93
C SER A 36 2.78 9.17 -5.08
N ALA A 37 3.09 7.98 -5.62
CA ALA A 37 2.27 7.36 -6.67
C ALA A 37 0.87 6.96 -6.16
N ALA A 38 0.77 6.45 -4.92
CA ALA A 38 -0.51 6.09 -4.31
C ALA A 38 -1.39 7.33 -4.05
N GLU A 39 -0.79 8.45 -3.64
CA GLU A 39 -1.48 9.73 -3.46
C GLU A 39 -1.97 10.30 -4.80
N GLU A 40 -1.12 10.33 -5.82
CA GLU A 40 -1.48 10.80 -7.17
C GLU A 40 -2.66 10.02 -7.76
N LEU A 41 -2.66 8.68 -7.58
CA LEU A 41 -3.70 7.80 -8.09
C LEU A 41 -4.91 7.66 -7.16
N SER A 42 -4.88 8.30 -5.98
CA SER A 42 -5.90 8.12 -4.94
C SER A 42 -6.19 6.64 -4.63
N SER A 43 -5.14 5.83 -4.58
CA SER A 43 -5.21 4.38 -4.48
C SER A 43 -4.68 3.86 -3.14
N PRO A 44 -5.31 2.85 -2.51
CA PRO A 44 -4.72 2.20 -1.34
C PRO A 44 -3.46 1.43 -1.74
N VAL A 45 -2.47 1.41 -0.84
CA VAL A 45 -1.20 0.70 -1.05
C VAL A 45 -0.75 -0.02 0.22
N ILE A 46 -0.12 -1.18 0.05
CA ILE A 46 0.57 -1.90 1.12
C ILE A 46 2.07 -1.74 0.89
N ILE A 47 2.78 -1.21 1.89
CA ILE A 47 4.24 -1.18 1.92
C ILE A 47 4.70 -2.30 2.84
N GLN A 48 5.54 -3.17 2.31
CA GLN A 48 6.03 -4.36 2.98
C GLN A 48 7.55 -4.43 2.94
N THR A 49 8.11 -5.24 3.83
CA THR A 49 9.53 -5.53 3.88
C THR A 49 9.70 -6.98 4.28
N THR A 50 10.87 -7.53 4.01
CA THR A 50 11.24 -8.86 4.48
C THR A 50 12.06 -8.74 5.77
N PRO A 51 12.08 -9.78 6.62
CA PRO A 51 13.09 -9.85 7.68
C PRO A 51 14.49 -9.64 7.07
N GLY A 52 15.30 -8.82 7.73
CA GLY A 52 16.72 -8.66 7.42
C GLY A 52 17.54 -9.85 7.86
#